data_AF-A0A2T2T9M0-F1
#
_entry.id   AF-A0A2T2T9M0-F1
#
_cell.length_a   1.000
_cell.length_b   1.000
_cell.length_c   1.000
_cell.angle_alpha   90.00
_cell.angle_beta   90.00
_cell.angle_gamma   90.00
#
_symmetry.space_group_name_H-M   'P 1'
#
loop_
_entity.id
_entity.type
_entity.pdbx_description
1 polymer ?
#
loop_
_entity_poly.entity_id
_entity_poly.type
_entity_poly.pdbx_seq_one_letter_code
_entity_poly.pdbx_strand_id
1 'polypeptide(L)'
;LRSTWQKREDEFLSSYEVPEGTVSNFWDFLEEKDVLTLTTNPDSVDTDDRVYLKSEAEKLDDLVQSRVKGRLSNSLYGTGAGQPILNKTDPAVQRAMSLWPSSQELAGFHSAPTRMQNE
;
A
#
# COMPACT_ATOMS: atom_id res chain seq x y z
N LEU A 1 -10.30 14.22 15.10
CA LEU A 1 -10.51 13.48 13.83
C LEU A 1 -11.98 13.51 13.38
N ARG A 2 -12.90 12.85 14.10
CA ARG A 2 -14.33 12.79 13.70
C ARG A 2 -15.00 14.16 13.58
N SER A 3 -14.78 15.05 14.54
CA SER A 3 -15.31 16.43 14.52
C SER A 3 -14.95 17.22 13.27
N THR A 4 -13.80 16.94 12.66
CA THR A 4 -13.28 17.64 11.48
C THR A 4 -13.69 16.98 10.16
N TRP A 5 -13.74 15.64 10.12
CA TRP A 5 -13.74 14.88 8.87
C TRP A 5 -14.99 14.03 8.61
N GLN A 6 -15.89 13.85 9.59
CA GLN A 6 -17.00 12.88 9.53
C GLN A 6 -17.93 13.00 8.30
N LYS A 7 -18.06 14.17 7.70
CA LYS A 7 -18.92 14.40 6.50
C LYS A 7 -18.13 14.87 5.27
N ARG A 8 -16.82 14.63 5.26
CA ARG A 8 -15.87 15.16 4.26
C ARG A 8 -15.00 14.03 3.70
N GLU A 9 -15.64 12.94 3.26
CA GLU A 9 -14.94 11.73 2.79
C GLU A 9 -14.00 12.03 1.62
N ASP A 10 -14.50 12.59 0.52
CA ASP A 10 -13.68 12.88 -0.68
C ASP A 10 -12.49 13.80 -0.35
N GLU A 11 -12.71 14.79 0.51
CA GLU A 11 -11.66 15.71 0.95
C GLU A 11 -10.64 15.02 1.86
N PHE A 12 -11.08 14.16 2.78
CA PHE A 12 -10.18 13.36 3.60
C PHE A 12 -9.32 12.44 2.73
N LEU A 13 -9.95 11.71 1.79
CA LEU A 13 -9.26 10.77 0.91
C LEU A 13 -8.20 11.49 0.04
N SER A 14 -8.50 12.70 -0.43
CA SER A 14 -7.60 13.48 -1.29
C SER A 14 -6.52 14.27 -0.54
N SER A 15 -6.82 14.84 0.64
CA SER A 15 -5.96 15.85 1.27
C SER A 15 -5.44 15.48 2.66
N TYR A 16 -6.00 14.47 3.33
CA TYR A 16 -5.51 14.11 4.66
C TYR A 16 -4.12 13.49 4.56
N GLU A 17 -3.18 14.08 5.28
CA GLU A 17 -1.85 13.54 5.52
C GLU A 17 -1.78 12.94 6.93
N VAL A 18 -1.11 11.80 7.04
CA VAL A 18 -0.84 11.20 8.34
C VAL A 18 0.13 12.13 9.08
N PRO A 19 -0.11 12.46 10.36
CA PRO A 19 0.77 13.38 11.08
C PRO A 19 2.24 12.92 11.05
N GLU A 20 3.15 13.88 10.92
CA GLU A 20 4.59 13.62 10.98
C GLU A 20 4.94 12.88 12.28
N GLY A 21 5.90 11.95 12.19
CA GLY A 21 6.30 11.10 13.31
C GLY A 21 5.36 9.92 13.60
N THR A 22 4.16 9.84 13.00
CA THR A 22 3.26 8.68 13.22
C THR A 22 3.90 7.37 12.79
N VAL A 23 4.68 7.37 11.70
CA VAL A 23 5.37 6.18 11.19
C VAL A 23 6.55 5.80 12.09
N SER A 24 7.31 6.79 12.57
CA SER A 24 8.35 6.55 13.59
C SER A 24 7.76 5.89 14.83
N ASN A 25 6.68 6.46 15.36
CA ASN A 25 5.98 5.91 16.52
C ASN A 25 5.45 4.48 16.26
N PHE A 26 5.09 4.16 15.01
CA PHE A 26 4.70 2.81 14.63
C PHE A 26 5.87 1.84 14.71
N TRP A 27 7.04 2.22 14.19
CA TRP A 27 8.25 1.39 14.29
C TRP A 27 8.69 1.22 15.74
N ASP A 28 8.75 2.31 16.51
CA ASP A 28 9.09 2.30 17.94
C ASP A 28 8.15 1.38 18.73
N PHE A 29 6.85 1.42 18.42
CA PHE A 29 5.86 0.54 19.04
C PHE A 29 6.10 -0.94 18.72
N LEU A 30 6.51 -1.28 17.49
CA LEU A 30 6.79 -2.68 17.14
C LEU A 30 8.03 -3.21 17.86
N GLU A 31 9.06 -2.39 18.05
CA GLU A 31 10.23 -2.72 18.84
C GLU A 31 9.86 -2.86 20.34
N GLU A 32 9.08 -1.93 20.90
CA GLU A 32 8.62 -1.99 22.30
C GLU A 32 7.76 -3.23 22.60
N LYS A 33 7.08 -3.77 21.59
CA LYS A 33 6.23 -4.97 21.70
C LYS A 33 6.93 -6.27 21.30
N ASP A 34 8.25 -6.25 21.10
CA ASP A 34 9.04 -7.41 20.68
C ASP A 34 8.48 -8.10 19.41
N VAL A 35 7.85 -7.31 18.53
CA VAL A 35 7.31 -7.82 17.26
C VAL A 35 8.45 -8.01 16.27
N LEU A 36 9.37 -7.04 16.22
CA LEU A 36 10.59 -7.04 15.41
C LEU A 36 11.65 -6.15 16.09
N THR A 37 12.88 -6.23 15.59
CA THR A 37 13.99 -5.34 15.97
C THR A 37 14.55 -4.65 14.74
N LEU A 38 14.86 -3.36 14.80
CA LEU A 38 15.49 -2.63 13.72
C LEU A 38 16.97 -2.38 14.02
N THR A 39 17.85 -2.86 13.14
CA THR A 39 19.29 -2.65 13.25
C THR A 39 19.79 -1.67 12.19
N THR A 40 20.82 -0.89 12.50
CA THR A 40 21.57 -0.11 11.51
C THR A 40 22.76 -0.87 10.93
N ASN A 41 23.09 -2.04 11.50
CA ASN A 41 24.20 -2.88 11.06
C ASN A 41 23.72 -3.99 10.11
N PRO A 42 24.11 -4.00 8.83
CA PRO A 42 23.75 -5.05 7.87
C PRO A 42 24.18 -6.46 8.30
N ASP A 43 25.31 -6.58 8.99
CA ASP A 43 25.83 -7.90 9.44
C ASP A 43 25.04 -8.47 10.63
N SER A 44 24.12 -7.69 11.20
CA SER A 44 23.24 -8.10 12.31
C SER A 44 21.82 -8.40 11.86
N VAL A 45 21.54 -8.40 10.55
CA VAL A 45 20.22 -8.80 10.03
C VAL A 45 20.04 -10.30 10.22
N ASP A 46 18.93 -10.66 10.86
CA ASP A 46 18.52 -12.04 11.09
C ASP A 46 16.99 -12.12 10.96
N THR A 47 16.51 -12.63 9.83
CA THR A 47 15.08 -12.70 9.56
C THR A 47 14.35 -13.76 10.39
N ASP A 48 15.07 -14.78 10.87
CA ASP A 48 14.50 -15.84 11.71
C ASP A 48 14.21 -15.29 13.11
N ASP A 49 15.10 -14.43 13.61
CA ASP A 49 14.93 -13.69 14.87
C ASP A 49 14.19 -12.34 14.71
N ARG A 50 13.64 -12.06 13.53
CA ARG A 50 12.86 -10.84 13.22
C ARG A 50 13.67 -9.54 13.40
N VAL A 51 14.96 -9.60 13.13
CA VAL A 51 15.88 -8.45 13.10
C VAL A 51 16.04 -7.98 11.66
N TYR A 52 15.58 -6.76 11.37
CA TYR A 52 15.56 -6.19 10.03
C TYR A 52 16.41 -4.92 9.95
N LEU A 53 16.90 -4.59 8.76
CA LEU A 53 17.66 -3.37 8.54
C LEU A 53 16.73 -2.14 8.61
N LYS A 54 17.07 -1.16 9.44
CA LYS A 54 16.28 0.06 9.63
C LYS A 54 16.04 0.81 8.31
N SER A 55 17.06 0.90 7.46
CA SER A 55 16.94 1.56 6.15
C SER A 55 16.02 0.84 5.17
N GLU A 56 15.73 -0.45 5.38
CA GLU A 56 14.71 -1.16 4.60
C GLU A 56 13.30 -0.92 5.16
N ALA A 57 13.16 -0.84 6.49
CA ALA A 57 11.90 -0.46 7.12
C ALA A 57 11.48 0.96 6.70
N GLU A 58 12.42 1.91 6.67
CA GLU A 58 12.18 3.30 6.22
C GLU A 58 11.70 3.39 4.77
N LYS A 59 12.10 2.46 3.89
CA LYS A 59 11.57 2.39 2.50
C LYS A 59 10.09 2.01 2.45
N LEU A 60 9.54 1.46 3.53
CA LEU A 60 8.14 1.07 3.65
C LEU A 60 7.28 2.16 4.31
N ASP A 61 7.82 3.34 4.59
CA ASP A 61 7.07 4.42 5.24
C ASP A 61 5.78 4.78 4.49
N ASP A 62 5.84 4.91 3.15
CA ASP A 62 4.67 5.20 2.32
C ASP A 62 3.57 4.11 2.42
N LEU A 63 3.99 2.85 2.55
CA LEU A 63 3.08 1.73 2.75
C LEU A 63 2.41 1.84 4.12
N VAL A 64 3.18 2.11 5.18
CA VAL A 64 2.64 2.28 6.54
C VAL A 64 1.68 3.47 6.59
N GLN A 65 2.05 4.61 6.02
CA GLN A 65 1.17 5.79 5.96
C GLN A 65 -0.13 5.47 5.24
N SER A 66 -0.06 4.80 4.09
CA SER A 66 -1.24 4.38 3.33
C SER A 66 -2.14 3.44 4.15
N ARG A 67 -1.54 2.53 4.91
CA ARG A 67 -2.26 1.60 5.79
C ARG A 67 -2.95 2.33 6.94
N VAL A 68 -2.27 3.28 7.58
CA VAL A 68 -2.85 4.13 8.63
C VAL A 68 -4.02 4.93 8.06
N LYS A 69 -3.82 5.66 6.95
CA LYS A 69 -4.87 6.46 6.32
C LYS A 69 -6.06 5.58 5.90
N GLY A 70 -5.82 4.43 5.29
CA GLY A 70 -6.88 3.49 4.90
C GLY A 70 -7.68 2.95 6.09
N ARG A 71 -7.01 2.62 7.20
CA ARG A 71 -7.69 2.21 8.45
C ARG A 71 -8.52 3.35 9.05
N LEU A 72 -8.02 4.57 9.04
CA LEU A 72 -8.76 5.75 9.48
C LEU A 72 -9.99 5.99 8.60
N SER A 73 -9.86 5.91 7.27
CA SER A 73 -11.00 6.01 6.35
C SER A 73 -12.07 4.98 6.69
N ASN A 74 -11.69 3.71 6.87
CA ASN A 74 -12.64 2.65 7.21
C ASN A 74 -13.34 2.89 8.55
N SER A 75 -12.65 3.50 9.52
CA SER A 75 -13.21 3.85 10.83
C SER A 75 -14.14 5.07 10.80
N LEU A 76 -13.93 5.99 9.86
CA LEU A 76 -14.71 7.22 9.71
C LEU A 76 -15.95 7.03 8.81
N TYR A 77 -15.80 6.32 7.71
CA TYR A 77 -16.79 6.27 6.62
C TYR A 77 -17.37 4.87 6.39
N GLY A 78 -16.87 3.88 7.12
CA GLY A 78 -17.33 2.50 7.02
C GLY A 78 -16.40 1.61 6.19
N THR A 79 -16.66 0.31 6.26
CA THR A 79 -15.82 -0.72 5.64
C THR A 79 -15.69 -0.51 4.13
N GLY A 80 -14.46 -0.42 3.63
CA GLY A 80 -14.17 -0.33 2.20
C GLY A 80 -13.81 1.08 1.73
N ALA A 81 -14.14 2.13 2.50
CA ALA A 81 -13.80 3.52 2.15
C ALA A 81 -12.29 3.75 2.01
N GLY A 82 -11.47 3.00 2.76
CA GLY A 82 -10.01 3.04 2.66
C GLY A 82 -9.42 2.27 1.49
N GLN A 83 -10.19 1.42 0.81
CA GLN A 83 -9.66 0.49 -0.19
C GLN A 83 -8.93 1.18 -1.35
N PRO A 84 -9.42 2.31 -1.90
CA PRO A 84 -8.69 3.04 -2.95
C PRO A 84 -7.29 3.52 -2.51
N ILE A 85 -7.12 3.87 -1.23
CA ILE A 85 -5.81 4.27 -0.68
C ILE A 85 -4.92 3.05 -0.54
N LEU A 86 -5.45 1.96 0.03
CA LEU A 86 -4.72 0.72 0.25
C LEU A 86 -4.22 0.11 -1.07
N ASN A 87 -5.05 0.15 -2.12
CA ASN A 87 -4.71 -0.38 -3.44
C ASN A 87 -3.53 0.35 -4.11
N LYS A 88 -3.24 1.61 -3.74
CA LYS A 88 -2.12 2.37 -4.34
C LYS A 88 -0.76 1.82 -3.94
N THR A 89 -0.65 1.23 -2.76
CA THR A 89 0.60 0.69 -2.22
C THR A 89 0.58 -0.83 -2.09
N ASP A 90 -0.50 -1.49 -2.48
CA ASP A 90 -0.59 -2.95 -2.50
C ASP A 90 0.26 -3.54 -3.66
N PRO A 91 1.29 -4.37 -3.37
CA PRO A 91 2.16 -4.91 -4.41
C PRO A 91 1.44 -5.80 -5.42
N ALA A 92 0.42 -6.55 -4.99
CA ALA A 92 -0.34 -7.41 -5.87
C ALA A 92 -1.21 -6.59 -6.83
N VAL A 93 -1.84 -5.52 -6.34
CA VAL A 93 -2.60 -4.60 -7.18
C VAL A 93 -1.67 -3.86 -8.15
N GLN A 94 -0.55 -3.33 -7.68
CA GLN A 94 0.43 -2.66 -8.55
C GLN A 94 0.92 -3.61 -9.65
N ARG A 95 1.23 -4.87 -9.29
CA ARG A 95 1.64 -5.89 -10.25
C ARG A 95 0.55 -6.19 -11.26
N ALA A 96 -0.70 -6.38 -10.81
CA ALA A 96 -1.84 -6.61 -11.69
C ALA A 96 -2.03 -5.45 -12.68
N MET A 97 -1.99 -4.20 -12.19
CA MET A 97 -2.10 -3.00 -13.03
C MET A 97 -0.96 -2.90 -14.05
N SER A 98 0.26 -3.31 -13.69
CA SER A 98 1.40 -3.33 -14.62
C SER A 98 1.24 -4.35 -15.76
N LEU A 99 0.52 -5.44 -15.52
CA LEU A 99 0.30 -6.54 -16.49
C LEU A 99 -0.99 -6.36 -17.30
N TRP A 100 -1.87 -5.46 -16.88
CA TRP A 100 -3.18 -5.25 -17.48
C TRP A 100 -3.12 -4.89 -18.97
N PRO A 101 -2.27 -3.93 -19.42
CA PRO A 101 -2.19 -3.57 -20.85
C PRO A 101 -1.76 -4.75 -21.74
N SER A 102 -0.73 -5.49 -21.34
CA SER A 102 -0.27 -6.67 -22.09
C SER A 102 -1.35 -7.76 -22.14
N SER A 103 -2.14 -7.91 -21.07
CA SER A 103 -3.26 -8.85 -21.04
C SER A 103 -4.36 -8.46 -22.04
N GLN A 104 -4.66 -7.16 -22.17
CA GLN A 104 -5.60 -6.65 -23.17
C GLN A 104 -5.11 -6.90 -24.60
N GLU A 105 -3.82 -6.71 -24.86
CA GLU A 105 -3.21 -6.98 -26.16
C GLU A 105 -3.32 -8.46 -26.55
N LEU A 106 -2.98 -9.37 -25.64
CA LEU A 106 -3.09 -10.82 -25.86
C LEU A 106 -4.54 -11.26 -26.12
N ALA A 107 -5.50 -10.73 -25.35
CA ALA A 107 -6.92 -11.01 -25.58
C ALA A 107 -7.40 -10.47 -26.93
N GLY A 108 -6.91 -9.28 -27.33
CA GLY A 108 -7.20 -8.66 -28.63
C GLY A 108 -6.66 -9.47 -29.81
N PHE A 109 -5.47 -10.08 -29.67
CA PHE A 109 -4.86 -10.90 -30.73
C PHE A 109 -5.71 -12.11 -31.12
N HIS A 110 -6.39 -12.73 -30.15
CA HIS A 110 -7.33 -13.83 -30.39
C HIS A 110 -8.73 -13.37 -30.82
N SER A 111 -9.02 -12.08 -30.75
CA SER A 111 -10.30 -11.49 -31.13
C SER A 111 -10.32 -10.94 -32.57
N ALA A 112 -9.17 -10.85 -33.24
CA ALA A 112 -9.09 -10.42 -34.63
C ALA A 112 -9.60 -11.53 -35.57
N PRO A 113 -10.68 -11.31 -36.34
CA PRO A 113 -11.12 -12.29 -37.32
C PRO A 113 -10.04 -12.44 -38.39
N THR A 114 -9.59 -13.68 -38.62
CA THR A 114 -8.78 -14.04 -39.78
C THR A 114 -9.56 -13.64 -41.04
N ARG A 115 -9.18 -12.51 -41.64
CA ARG A 115 -9.72 -12.09 -42.94
C ARG A 115 -9.11 -13.04 -43.97
N MET A 116 -9.72 -14.20 -44.18
CA MET A 116 -9.40 -15.08 -45.30
C MET A 116 -9.70 -14.29 -46.57
N GLN A 117 -8.65 -13.76 -47.20
CA GLN A 117 -8.71 -13.30 -48.58
C GLN A 117 -8.86 -14.56 -49.44
N ASN A 118 -10.08 -14.82 -49.89
CA ASN A 118 -10.32 -15.78 -50.96
C ASN A 118 -9.94 -15.10 -52.27
N GLU A 119 -8.87 -15.58 -52.92
CA GLU A 119 -8.62 -15.39 -54.35
C GLU A 119 -9.49 -16.34 -55.19
#